data_AF-A0A9E7ICC5-F1
#
_entry.id   AF-A0A9E7ICC5-F1
#
_cell.length_a   1.000
_cell.length_b   1.000
_cell.length_c   1.000
_cell.angle_alpha   90.00
_cell.angle_beta   90.00
_cell.angle_gamma   90.00
#
_symmetry.space_group_name_H-M   'P 1'
#
loop_
_entity.id
_entity.type
_entity.pdbx_description
1 polymer ?
#
loop_
_entity_poly.entity_id
_entity_poly.type
_entity_poly.pdbx_seq_one_letter_code
_entity_poly.pdbx_strand_id
1 'polypeptide(L)'
;MPAAVYQGLSSSLSPSLGRFIPSIRGHQIHAIEARHHMAAGAAAEQPDLLAFQRCVADHFLDLSNVDADGLLSLSWLRKLLHSFLVCHEAFRPLLLDRWSLIARPPLGRLVADFSDRTVKALDICNAARDGVDQLRRLGTHLEIVVAALGAAAASSSRRGHREGELRRARKALAELAAMLDDRDAGSIPSHRNRSFGRSGSGSAGSSSSSSPSGSRRLSHFRSLSSNVSRSWSVVRQLQAIGSNMAAPRGHEVEATAGLAVPIYTMSVVLLFAMRSLVAAIPCHDRSIQAHFSIPRTFPWAAPIVSIHERIVEESKNRERRNSTGLLKEIQQIERCTHQLTELTQVNQFPMSEEKQEELRQRVEELAQVCVVLKEGLGPLERQVREVFLRIMCSRIDGLDRLSQTMQ
;
A
#
# COMPACT_ATOMS: atom_id res chain seq x y z
N MET A 1 -15.14 -44.12 57.09
CA MET A 1 -16.16 -45.07 57.56
C MET A 1 -17.43 -44.87 56.73
N PRO A 2 -18.12 -45.90 56.22
CA PRO A 2 -17.72 -47.12 55.48
C PRO A 2 -18.44 -47.20 54.08
N ALA A 3 -17.87 -47.80 53.02
CA ALA A 3 -17.93 -49.20 52.56
C ALA A 3 -19.33 -49.81 52.29
N ALA A 4 -19.55 -50.28 51.04
CA ALA A 4 -20.33 -51.46 50.55
C ALA A 4 -20.82 -51.19 49.10
N VAL A 5 -20.37 -51.88 48.04
CA VAL A 5 -20.66 -53.25 47.56
C VAL A 5 -22.14 -53.52 47.31
N TYR A 6 -22.53 -53.76 46.05
CA TYR A 6 -23.48 -54.83 45.69
C TYR A 6 -23.27 -55.34 44.25
N GLN A 7 -23.31 -56.67 44.13
CA GLN A 7 -23.18 -57.53 42.95
C GLN A 7 -24.52 -57.78 42.25
N GLY A 8 -24.46 -58.31 41.01
CA GLY A 8 -25.54 -59.08 40.35
C GLY A 8 -25.48 -58.95 38.82
N LEU A 9 -24.67 -59.74 38.10
CA LEU A 9 -25.04 -60.98 37.37
C LEU A 9 -26.28 -60.81 36.47
N SER A 10 -26.12 -60.92 35.14
CA SER A 10 -26.56 -62.12 34.39
C SER A 10 -25.87 -62.25 33.03
N SER A 11 -25.59 -63.51 32.71
CA SER A 11 -24.85 -64.12 31.60
C SER A 11 -25.66 -64.39 30.33
N SER A 12 -25.00 -64.40 29.16
CA SER A 12 -25.14 -65.43 28.10
C SER A 12 -24.03 -65.22 27.05
N LEU A 13 -23.01 -66.08 27.02
CA LEU A 13 -22.84 -67.26 26.13
C LEU A 13 -22.46 -66.92 24.67
N SER A 14 -21.14 -66.94 24.41
CA SER A 14 -20.32 -67.56 23.33
C SER A 14 -20.95 -67.91 21.95
N PRO A 15 -20.18 -68.04 20.83
CA PRO A 15 -18.74 -68.36 20.78
C PRO A 15 -17.86 -67.62 19.76
N SER A 16 -16.56 -67.84 19.94
CA SER A 16 -15.45 -67.53 19.06
C SER A 16 -15.46 -68.35 17.77
N LEU A 17 -15.08 -67.73 16.65
CA LEU A 17 -14.44 -68.41 15.52
C LEU A 17 -13.31 -67.53 14.99
N GLY A 18 -12.08 -68.07 15.04
CA GLY A 18 -10.86 -67.36 14.67
C GLY A 18 -10.71 -67.13 13.17
N ARG A 19 -9.95 -66.09 12.83
CA ARG A 19 -9.23 -65.99 11.56
C ARG A 19 -7.83 -65.45 11.78
N PHE A 20 -6.92 -66.14 11.10
CA PHE A 20 -5.48 -66.01 11.11
C PHE A 20 -5.00 -64.63 10.64
N ILE A 21 -3.95 -64.12 11.29
CA ILE A 21 -3.15 -62.97 10.85
C ILE A 21 -2.14 -63.47 9.81
N PRO A 22 -2.13 -62.98 8.57
CA PRO A 22 -0.95 -63.08 7.73
C PRO A 22 -0.01 -61.91 8.06
N SER A 23 1.21 -62.25 8.46
CA SER A 23 2.32 -61.33 8.61
C SER A 23 2.64 -60.66 7.27
N ILE A 24 2.32 -59.37 7.10
CA ILE A 24 2.80 -58.54 5.99
C ILE A 24 4.15 -57.95 6.40
N ARG A 25 5.21 -58.76 6.34
CA ARG A 25 6.60 -58.32 6.45
C ARG A 25 7.16 -58.03 5.04
N GLY A 26 6.55 -57.07 4.35
CA GLY A 26 6.98 -56.66 3.00
C GLY A 26 6.69 -55.19 2.64
N HIS A 27 5.82 -54.49 3.39
CA HIS A 27 5.47 -53.09 3.11
C HIS A 27 6.12 -52.07 4.07
N GLN A 28 6.85 -52.54 5.09
CA GLN A 28 7.44 -51.66 6.08
C GLN A 28 8.81 -51.09 5.65
N ILE A 29 9.53 -51.78 4.77
CA ILE A 29 10.86 -51.36 4.31
C ILE A 29 10.75 -50.15 3.37
N HIS A 30 9.81 -50.15 2.41
CA HIS A 30 9.55 -48.98 1.56
C HIS A 30 8.90 -47.79 2.29
N ALA A 31 8.08 -48.03 3.32
CA ALA A 31 7.49 -46.94 4.12
C ALA A 31 8.52 -46.29 5.08
N ILE A 32 9.50 -47.07 5.56
CA ILE A 32 10.62 -46.58 6.35
C ILE A 32 11.65 -45.90 5.44
N GLU A 33 11.98 -46.44 4.27
CA GLU A 33 12.81 -45.77 3.26
C GLU A 33 12.20 -44.46 2.78
N ALA A 34 10.90 -44.42 2.47
CA ALA A 34 10.21 -43.18 2.10
C ALA A 34 10.21 -42.15 3.25
N ARG A 35 10.09 -42.60 4.51
CA ARG A 35 10.25 -41.73 5.69
C ARG A 35 11.67 -41.25 5.89
N HIS A 36 12.68 -42.07 5.60
CA HIS A 36 14.09 -41.70 5.72
C HIS A 36 14.52 -40.76 4.57
N HIS A 37 14.02 -40.95 3.36
CA HIS A 37 14.20 -40.01 2.24
C HIS A 37 13.44 -38.68 2.48
N MET A 38 12.23 -38.72 3.03
CA MET A 38 11.50 -37.52 3.45
C MET A 38 12.15 -36.83 4.65
N ALA A 39 12.77 -37.57 5.59
CA ALA A 39 13.47 -36.99 6.73
C ALA A 39 14.84 -36.40 6.36
N ALA A 40 15.57 -37.05 5.44
CA ALA A 40 16.82 -36.52 4.87
C ALA A 40 16.55 -35.31 3.96
N GLY A 41 15.46 -35.32 3.19
CA GLY A 41 14.93 -34.16 2.47
C GLY A 41 14.51 -33.05 3.44
N ALA A 42 13.71 -33.34 4.47
CA ALA A 42 13.29 -32.37 5.48
C ALA A 42 14.45 -31.69 6.22
N ALA A 43 15.57 -32.40 6.45
CA ALA A 43 16.78 -31.83 7.05
C ALA A 43 17.54 -30.89 6.08
N ALA A 44 17.55 -31.20 4.78
CA ALA A 44 18.11 -30.35 3.72
C ALA A 44 17.15 -29.22 3.25
N GLU A 45 15.87 -29.30 3.64
CA GLU A 45 14.76 -28.39 3.30
C GLU A 45 14.40 -27.39 4.41
N GLN A 46 15.06 -27.47 5.57
CA GLN A 46 15.03 -26.42 6.60
C GLN A 46 16.01 -25.25 6.39
N PRO A 47 17.21 -25.40 5.76
CA PRO A 47 18.17 -24.31 5.66
C PRO A 47 17.72 -23.21 4.70
N ASP A 48 17.00 -23.52 3.62
CA ASP A 48 16.44 -22.52 2.69
C ASP A 48 15.27 -21.75 3.33
N LEU A 49 14.41 -22.43 4.10
CA LEU A 49 13.37 -21.79 4.90
C LEU A 49 13.97 -20.82 5.93
N LEU A 50 15.03 -21.23 6.63
CA LEU A 50 15.75 -20.38 7.57
C LEU A 50 16.47 -19.22 6.87
N ALA A 51 17.08 -19.48 5.71
CA ALA A 51 17.74 -18.45 4.89
C ALA A 51 16.73 -17.39 4.45
N PHE A 52 15.53 -17.78 4.03
CA PHE A 52 14.46 -16.86 3.71
C PHE A 52 14.04 -16.01 4.93
N GLN A 53 13.85 -16.62 6.11
CA GLN A 53 13.52 -15.87 7.34
C GLN A 53 14.60 -14.85 7.71
N ARG A 54 15.88 -15.22 7.55
CA ARG A 54 17.03 -14.31 7.75
C ARG A 54 17.05 -13.19 6.71
N CYS A 55 16.86 -13.52 5.43
CA CYS A 55 16.76 -12.54 4.35
C CYS A 55 15.72 -11.47 4.66
N VAL A 56 14.52 -11.85 5.11
CA VAL A 56 13.49 -10.88 5.51
C VAL A 56 13.96 -10.08 6.73
N ALA A 57 14.53 -10.72 7.75
CA ALA A 57 15.00 -10.03 8.95
C ALA A 57 16.07 -8.98 8.64
N ASP A 58 17.07 -9.32 7.84
CA ASP A 58 18.20 -8.43 7.50
C ASP A 58 17.72 -7.19 6.74
N HIS A 59 16.85 -7.37 5.74
CA HIS A 59 16.34 -6.26 4.92
C HIS A 59 15.41 -5.33 5.71
N PHE A 60 14.60 -5.86 6.62
CA PHE A 60 13.71 -5.04 7.45
C PHE A 60 14.43 -4.42 8.64
N LEU A 61 15.51 -5.04 9.13
CA LEU A 61 16.42 -4.43 10.09
C LEU A 61 17.12 -3.22 9.47
N ASP A 62 17.70 -3.35 8.27
CA ASP A 62 18.30 -2.23 7.53
C ASP A 62 17.28 -1.10 7.29
N LEU A 63 16.05 -1.46 6.87
CA LEU A 63 14.98 -0.49 6.67
C LEU A 63 14.56 0.24 7.97
N SER A 64 14.70 -0.42 9.13
CA SER A 64 14.33 0.14 10.44
C SER A 64 15.36 1.12 10.99
N ASN A 65 16.63 1.00 10.57
CA ASN A 65 17.74 1.88 10.97
C ASN A 65 17.64 3.30 10.39
N VAL A 66 16.55 3.63 9.69
CA VAL A 66 16.31 4.99 9.21
C VAL A 66 16.06 5.95 10.37
N ASP A 67 16.71 7.11 10.32
CA ASP A 67 16.49 8.20 11.26
C ASP A 67 15.03 8.69 11.25
N ALA A 68 14.62 9.39 12.30
CA ALA A 68 13.31 10.03 12.37
C ALA A 68 13.04 10.92 11.13
N ASP A 69 14.08 11.61 10.65
CA ASP A 69 14.03 12.50 9.49
C ASP A 69 14.10 11.80 8.12
N GLY A 70 14.43 10.50 8.07
CA GLY A 70 14.42 9.72 6.82
C GLY A 70 13.13 8.92 6.55
N LEU A 71 12.35 8.58 7.59
CA LEU A 71 11.16 7.73 7.46
C LEU A 71 10.09 8.37 6.54
N LEU A 72 9.42 7.58 5.69
CA LEU A 72 8.40 8.06 4.75
C LEU A 72 8.90 9.16 3.77
N SER A 73 10.19 9.19 3.45
CA SER A 73 10.72 9.93 2.30
C SER A 73 10.62 9.10 1.01
N LEU A 74 10.80 9.73 -0.16
CA LEU A 74 10.87 9.01 -1.43
C LEU A 74 11.98 7.95 -1.44
N SER A 75 13.14 8.27 -0.86
CA SER A 75 14.27 7.34 -0.79
C SER A 75 13.97 6.14 0.10
N TRP A 76 13.34 6.37 1.26
CA TRP A 76 12.91 5.30 2.16
C TRP A 76 11.86 4.39 1.52
N LEU A 77 10.87 4.98 0.84
CA LEU A 77 9.83 4.21 0.16
C LEU A 77 10.42 3.32 -0.95
N ARG A 78 11.42 3.82 -1.68
CA ARG A 78 12.16 3.02 -2.67
C ARG A 78 12.95 1.87 -2.04
N LYS A 79 13.54 2.09 -0.86
CA LYS A 79 14.20 1.01 -0.09
C LYS A 79 13.19 -0.05 0.35
N LEU A 80 12.01 0.37 0.84
CA LEU A 80 10.93 -0.57 1.20
C LEU A 80 10.51 -1.45 0.02
N LEU A 81 10.25 -0.84 -1.15
CA LEU A 81 9.85 -1.61 -2.34
C LEU A 81 10.97 -2.54 -2.81
N HIS A 82 12.22 -2.11 -2.70
CA HIS A 82 13.37 -2.98 -2.96
C HIS A 82 13.41 -4.18 -2.00
N SER A 83 13.30 -3.96 -0.68
CA SER A 83 13.26 -5.03 0.32
C SER A 83 12.10 -6.01 0.05
N PHE A 84 10.92 -5.50 -0.32
CA PHE A 84 9.79 -6.33 -0.73
C PHE A 84 10.13 -7.21 -1.94
N LEU A 85 10.71 -6.63 -3.00
CA LEU A 85 11.09 -7.35 -4.21
C LEU A 85 12.11 -8.45 -3.91
N VAL A 86 13.14 -8.16 -3.12
CA VAL A 86 14.15 -9.16 -2.72
C VAL A 86 13.51 -10.30 -1.93
N CYS A 87 12.65 -9.98 -0.96
CA CYS A 87 11.93 -11.00 -0.19
C CYS A 87 11.02 -11.85 -1.09
N HIS A 88 10.33 -11.22 -2.05
CA HIS A 88 9.46 -11.92 -2.99
C HIS A 88 10.23 -12.88 -3.90
N GLU A 89 11.41 -12.47 -4.38
CA GLU A 89 12.28 -13.34 -5.18
C GLU A 89 12.86 -14.50 -4.37
N ALA A 90 13.26 -14.26 -3.12
CA ALA A 90 13.70 -15.33 -2.23
C ALA A 90 12.58 -16.32 -1.87
N PHE A 91 11.32 -15.85 -1.83
CA PHE A 91 10.15 -16.67 -1.54
C PHE A 91 9.70 -17.54 -2.72
N ARG A 92 9.81 -17.03 -3.95
CA ARG A 92 9.35 -17.69 -5.18
C ARG A 92 9.81 -19.15 -5.33
N PRO A 93 11.10 -19.52 -5.21
CA PRO A 93 11.55 -20.91 -5.38
C PRO A 93 10.97 -21.84 -4.31
N LEU A 94 10.74 -21.34 -3.08
CA LEU A 94 10.13 -22.13 -2.00
C LEU A 94 8.74 -22.65 -2.37
N LEU A 95 7.99 -21.92 -3.21
CA LEU A 95 6.71 -22.36 -3.74
C LEU A 95 6.84 -23.18 -5.01
N LEU A 96 7.63 -22.73 -5.98
CA LEU A 96 7.68 -23.37 -7.30
C LEU A 96 8.34 -24.74 -7.27
N ASP A 97 9.41 -24.91 -6.48
CA ASP A 97 10.16 -26.17 -6.42
C ASP A 97 9.39 -27.26 -5.67
N ARG A 98 8.42 -26.85 -4.84
CA ARG A 98 7.63 -27.73 -3.97
C ARG A 98 6.15 -27.76 -4.35
N TRP A 99 5.84 -27.41 -5.60
CA TRP A 99 4.47 -27.25 -6.07
C TRP A 99 3.59 -28.50 -5.88
N SER A 100 4.16 -29.69 -6.06
CA SER A 100 3.47 -30.97 -5.90
C SER A 100 2.95 -31.20 -4.47
N LEU A 101 3.66 -30.67 -3.46
CA LEU A 101 3.23 -30.68 -2.05
C LEU A 101 2.15 -29.62 -1.80
N ILE A 102 2.27 -28.47 -2.46
CA ILE A 102 1.38 -27.32 -2.30
C ILE A 102 0.00 -27.56 -2.92
N ALA A 103 -0.09 -28.32 -4.00
CA ALA A 103 -1.37 -28.66 -4.63
C ALA A 103 -2.32 -29.44 -3.70
N ARG A 104 -1.84 -29.93 -2.55
CA ARG A 104 -2.62 -30.69 -1.58
C ARG A 104 -3.03 -29.83 -0.36
N PRO A 105 -4.20 -30.10 0.25
CA PRO A 105 -4.55 -29.49 1.53
C PRO A 105 -3.55 -29.90 2.64
N PRO A 106 -3.24 -29.01 3.61
CA PRO A 106 -3.80 -27.66 3.80
C PRO A 106 -3.06 -26.55 3.03
N LEU A 107 -1.91 -26.85 2.40
CA LEU A 107 -1.08 -25.85 1.72
C LEU A 107 -1.78 -25.16 0.54
N GLY A 108 -2.57 -25.90 -0.24
CA GLY A 108 -3.28 -25.33 -1.38
C GLY A 108 -4.22 -24.19 -0.98
N ARG A 109 -4.85 -24.29 0.20
CA ARG A 109 -5.67 -23.21 0.75
C ARG A 109 -4.83 -21.99 1.14
N LEU A 110 -3.68 -22.19 1.79
CA LEU A 110 -2.80 -21.09 2.19
C LEU A 110 -2.26 -20.32 0.97
N VAL A 111 -1.92 -21.03 -0.10
CA VAL A 111 -1.46 -20.42 -1.36
C VAL A 111 -2.60 -19.74 -2.12
N ALA A 112 -3.80 -20.30 -2.11
CA ALA A 112 -4.99 -19.64 -2.67
C ALA A 112 -5.31 -18.33 -1.92
N ASP A 113 -5.30 -18.36 -0.58
CA ASP A 113 -5.51 -17.18 0.26
C ASP A 113 -4.41 -16.13 0.01
N PHE A 114 -3.14 -16.55 -0.10
CA PHE A 114 -2.05 -15.64 -0.47
C PHE A 114 -2.25 -15.04 -1.87
N SER A 115 -2.64 -15.86 -2.84
CA SER A 115 -2.90 -15.41 -4.22
C SER A 115 -4.02 -14.37 -4.27
N ASP A 116 -5.10 -14.57 -3.53
CA ASP A 116 -6.19 -13.59 -3.39
C ASP A 116 -5.70 -12.26 -2.79
N ARG A 117 -4.83 -12.30 -1.77
CA ARG A 117 -4.17 -11.09 -1.23
C ARG A 117 -3.31 -10.38 -2.27
N THR A 118 -2.59 -11.13 -3.11
CA THR A 118 -1.78 -10.53 -4.16
C THR A 118 -2.60 -9.84 -5.24
N VAL A 119 -3.82 -10.33 -5.56
CA VAL A 119 -4.76 -9.61 -6.46
C VAL A 119 -5.04 -8.22 -5.92
N LYS A 120 -5.41 -8.14 -4.64
CA LYS A 120 -5.75 -6.88 -3.97
C LYS A 120 -4.55 -5.93 -3.90
N ALA A 121 -3.34 -6.47 -3.78
CA ALA A 121 -2.11 -5.70 -3.83
C ALA A 121 -1.84 -5.08 -5.20
N LEU A 122 -2.27 -5.71 -6.30
CA LEU A 122 -2.18 -5.13 -7.65
C LEU A 122 -3.06 -3.89 -7.79
N ASP A 123 -4.26 -3.90 -7.21
CA ASP A 123 -5.12 -2.71 -7.16
C ASP A 123 -4.45 -1.55 -6.40
N ILE A 124 -3.72 -1.86 -5.33
CA ILE A 124 -2.93 -0.87 -4.57
C ILE A 124 -1.74 -0.36 -5.40
N CYS A 125 -1.10 -1.20 -6.20
CA CYS A 125 -0.03 -0.74 -7.10
C CYS A 125 -0.57 0.23 -8.16
N ASN A 126 -1.77 -0.01 -8.69
CA ASN A 126 -2.44 0.92 -9.61
C ASN A 126 -2.76 2.26 -8.91
N ALA A 127 -3.30 2.20 -7.69
CA ALA A 127 -3.51 3.39 -6.84
C ALA A 127 -2.25 4.22 -6.65
N ALA A 128 -1.17 3.53 -6.29
CA ALA A 128 0.11 4.15 -6.02
C ALA A 128 0.67 4.83 -7.26
N ARG A 129 0.47 4.23 -8.44
CA ARG A 129 0.85 4.86 -9.72
C ARG A 129 0.08 6.15 -9.98
N ASP A 130 -1.25 6.14 -9.79
CA ASP A 130 -2.07 7.35 -9.93
C ASP A 130 -1.66 8.44 -8.95
N GLY A 131 -1.30 8.06 -7.72
CA GLY A 131 -0.77 8.97 -6.72
C GLY A 131 0.62 9.52 -7.04
N VAL A 132 1.50 8.73 -7.68
CA VAL A 132 2.77 9.23 -8.25
C VAL A 132 2.50 10.24 -9.37
N ASP A 133 1.49 10.01 -10.22
CA ASP A 133 1.09 10.99 -11.23
C ASP A 133 0.51 12.27 -10.62
N GLN A 134 -0.20 12.17 -9.49
CA GLN A 134 -0.62 13.34 -8.72
C GLN A 134 0.59 14.13 -8.19
N LEU A 135 1.59 13.45 -7.65
CA LEU A 135 2.84 14.08 -7.19
C LEU A 135 3.58 14.79 -8.32
N ARG A 136 3.54 14.26 -9.56
CA ARG A 136 4.11 14.95 -10.73
C ARG A 136 3.36 16.22 -11.08
N ARG A 137 2.01 16.18 -11.03
CA ARG A 137 1.19 17.37 -11.25
C ARG A 137 1.47 18.45 -10.20
N LEU A 138 1.63 18.06 -8.93
CA LEU A 138 2.12 18.97 -7.88
C LEU A 138 3.49 19.56 -8.27
N GLY A 139 4.45 18.71 -8.65
CA GLY A 139 5.77 19.11 -9.14
C GLY A 139 5.74 20.20 -10.21
N THR A 140 4.89 20.05 -11.24
CA THR A 140 4.76 21.06 -12.31
C THR A 140 4.29 22.42 -11.78
N HIS A 141 3.38 22.46 -10.82
CA HIS A 141 2.91 23.74 -10.26
C HIS A 141 3.97 24.36 -9.32
N LEU A 142 4.74 23.54 -8.61
CA LEU A 142 5.84 24.03 -7.78
C LEU A 142 6.93 24.68 -8.63
N GLU A 143 7.27 24.12 -9.78
CA GLU A 143 8.22 24.73 -10.71
C GLU A 143 7.75 26.13 -11.17
N ILE A 144 6.44 26.31 -11.37
CA ILE A 144 5.86 27.62 -11.71
C ILE A 144 6.02 28.60 -10.54
N VAL A 145 5.75 28.17 -9.31
CA VAL A 145 5.89 29.00 -8.11
C VAL A 145 7.35 29.41 -7.91
N VAL A 146 8.29 28.46 -7.99
CA VAL A 146 9.73 28.71 -7.83
C VAL A 146 10.22 29.68 -8.89
N ALA A 147 9.86 29.48 -10.16
CA ALA A 147 10.26 30.37 -11.24
C ALA A 147 9.69 31.79 -11.09
N ALA A 148 8.41 31.90 -10.74
CA ALA A 148 7.74 33.20 -10.62
C ALA A 148 8.21 33.99 -9.39
N LEU A 149 8.34 33.35 -8.23
CA LEU A 149 8.80 34.01 -7.00
C LEU A 149 10.32 34.25 -7.01
N GLY A 150 11.11 33.35 -7.60
CA GLY A 150 12.55 33.55 -7.79
C GLY A 150 12.85 34.76 -8.64
N ALA A 151 12.13 34.95 -9.75
CA ALA A 151 12.26 36.14 -10.61
C ALA A 151 11.80 37.43 -9.90
N ALA A 152 10.71 37.36 -9.13
CA ALA A 152 10.22 38.48 -8.34
C ALA A 152 11.18 38.91 -7.22
N ALA A 153 11.93 37.97 -6.64
CA ALA A 153 12.95 38.22 -5.63
C ALA A 153 14.27 38.76 -6.22
N ALA A 154 14.64 38.37 -7.44
CA ALA A 154 15.87 38.80 -8.10
C ALA A 154 15.77 40.19 -8.77
N SER A 155 14.58 40.60 -9.21
CA SER A 155 14.41 41.85 -9.96
C SER A 155 14.16 43.07 -9.05
N SER A 156 15.13 43.99 -9.00
CA SER A 156 15.03 45.26 -8.29
C SER A 156 14.42 46.40 -9.12
N SER A 157 14.13 46.20 -10.42
CA SER A 157 14.05 47.33 -11.37
C SER A 157 12.73 47.58 -12.11
N ARG A 158 11.68 46.73 -12.09
CA ARG A 158 10.40 47.06 -12.78
C ARG A 158 9.15 46.62 -12.04
N ARG A 159 8.45 47.59 -11.43
CA ARG A 159 7.21 47.41 -10.66
C ARG A 159 6.10 46.65 -11.41
N GLY A 160 6.00 46.81 -12.73
CA GLY A 160 5.01 46.13 -13.57
C GLY A 160 5.31 44.65 -13.88
N HIS A 161 6.59 44.25 -13.93
CA HIS A 161 6.98 42.86 -14.20
C HIS A 161 6.74 41.98 -12.97
N ARG A 162 7.09 42.51 -11.80
CA ARG A 162 6.92 41.88 -10.48
C ARG A 162 5.46 41.55 -10.16
N GLU A 163 4.52 42.44 -10.50
CA GLU A 163 3.08 42.21 -10.25
C GLU A 163 2.52 41.04 -11.09
N GLY A 164 2.95 40.89 -12.34
CA GLY A 164 2.55 39.77 -13.20
C GLY A 164 3.07 38.43 -12.69
N GLU A 165 4.34 38.39 -12.27
CA GLU A 165 4.98 37.22 -11.67
C GLU A 165 4.29 36.81 -10.37
N LEU A 166 3.97 37.75 -9.49
CA LEU A 166 3.27 37.49 -8.24
C LEU A 166 1.84 36.97 -8.47
N ARG A 167 1.12 37.50 -9.47
CA ARG A 167 -0.20 36.95 -9.83
C ARG A 167 -0.10 35.52 -10.31
N ARG A 168 0.91 35.22 -11.14
CA ARG A 168 1.18 33.86 -11.60
C ARG A 168 1.52 32.93 -10.43
N ALA A 169 2.38 33.36 -9.52
CA ALA A 169 2.74 32.60 -8.32
C ALA A 169 1.53 32.35 -7.42
N ARG A 170 0.74 33.39 -7.11
CA ARG A 170 -0.49 33.26 -6.30
C ARG A 170 -1.50 32.30 -6.93
N LYS A 171 -1.67 32.35 -8.25
CA LYS A 171 -2.53 31.41 -8.96
C LYS A 171 -2.02 29.96 -8.81
N ALA A 172 -0.74 29.73 -9.04
CA ALA A 172 -0.14 28.40 -8.90
C ALA A 172 -0.17 27.89 -7.45
N LEU A 173 0.05 28.76 -6.46
CA LEU A 173 -0.10 28.46 -5.03
C LEU A 173 -1.55 28.08 -4.67
N ALA A 174 -2.54 28.79 -5.23
CA ALA A 174 -3.95 28.46 -5.03
C ALA A 174 -4.32 27.11 -5.66
N GLU A 175 -3.79 26.81 -6.86
CA GLU A 175 -3.95 25.50 -7.51
C GLU A 175 -3.26 24.38 -6.72
N LEU A 176 -2.08 24.63 -6.15
CA LEU A 176 -1.37 23.71 -5.26
C LEU A 176 -2.17 23.43 -3.99
N ALA A 177 -2.63 24.47 -3.30
CA ALA A 177 -3.47 24.33 -2.11
C ALA A 177 -4.74 23.53 -2.43
N ALA A 178 -5.42 23.83 -3.53
CA ALA A 178 -6.60 23.07 -3.96
C ALA A 178 -6.29 21.59 -4.22
N MET A 179 -5.17 21.25 -4.88
CA MET A 179 -4.77 19.86 -5.11
C MET A 179 -4.37 19.11 -3.82
N LEU A 180 -3.90 19.82 -2.80
CA LEU A 180 -3.56 19.30 -1.48
C LEU A 180 -4.80 19.21 -0.57
N ASP A 181 -5.84 20.00 -0.84
CA ASP A 181 -7.11 20.00 -0.11
C ASP A 181 -8.17 19.09 -0.74
N ASP A 182 -7.96 18.58 -1.95
CA ASP A 182 -8.92 17.76 -2.71
C ASP A 182 -9.10 16.37 -2.07
N ARG A 183 -9.69 16.37 -0.88
CA ARG A 183 -10.00 15.24 -0.01
C ARG A 183 -11.38 14.66 -0.33
N ASP A 184 -12.19 15.36 -1.13
CA ASP A 184 -13.64 15.16 -1.19
C ASP A 184 -14.27 15.16 -2.60
N ALA A 185 -13.53 15.16 -3.71
CA ALA A 185 -14.16 14.97 -5.04
C ALA A 185 -14.84 13.59 -5.23
N GLY A 186 -14.65 12.66 -4.29
CA GLY A 186 -15.37 11.38 -4.22
C GLY A 186 -16.27 11.20 -2.99
N SER A 187 -16.34 12.17 -2.06
CA SER A 187 -17.19 12.07 -0.88
C SER A 187 -18.47 12.89 -1.09
N ILE A 188 -19.60 12.22 -0.90
CA ILE A 188 -20.95 12.70 -1.18
C ILE A 188 -21.30 13.89 -0.28
N PRO A 189 -21.69 15.08 -0.79
CA PRO A 189 -22.85 15.75 -0.26
C PRO A 189 -24.06 15.12 -0.91
N SER A 190 -24.96 14.59 -0.08
CA SER A 190 -26.22 14.01 -0.51
C SER A 190 -27.08 15.12 -1.13
N HIS A 191 -26.85 15.45 -2.39
CA HIS A 191 -27.79 16.23 -3.17
C HIS A 191 -28.93 15.28 -3.51
N ARG A 192 -29.87 15.17 -2.57
CA ARG A 192 -31.20 14.62 -2.80
C ARG A 192 -31.72 15.27 -4.09
N ASN A 193 -31.81 14.49 -5.16
CA ASN A 193 -32.62 14.85 -6.32
C ASN A 193 -34.08 14.93 -5.83
N ARG A 194 -34.48 16.12 -5.36
CA ARG A 194 -35.89 16.53 -5.31
C ARG A 194 -36.32 16.83 -6.74
N SER A 195 -36.64 15.79 -7.51
CA SER A 195 -37.47 15.93 -8.70
C SER A 195 -38.90 15.57 -8.30
N PHE A 196 -39.61 16.54 -7.71
CA PHE A 196 -41.06 16.57 -7.69
C PHE A 196 -41.51 17.98 -8.05
N GLY A 197 -42.24 18.11 -9.15
CA GLY A 197 -42.85 19.36 -9.61
C GLY A 197 -43.41 19.20 -11.02
N ARG A 198 -44.66 18.76 -11.10
CA ARG A 198 -45.47 18.55 -12.32
C ARG A 198 -45.82 19.85 -13.04
N SER A 199 -46.32 19.67 -14.27
CA SER A 199 -47.09 20.57 -15.16
C SER A 199 -46.23 21.13 -16.30
N GLY A 200 -46.56 21.00 -17.58
CA GLY A 200 -47.86 20.83 -18.23
C GLY A 200 -47.99 21.93 -19.29
N SER A 201 -48.37 21.54 -20.51
CA SER A 201 -48.82 22.38 -21.63
C SER A 201 -47.80 23.29 -22.32
N GLY A 202 -47.67 23.11 -23.63
CA GLY A 202 -47.14 24.12 -24.54
C GLY A 202 -48.15 25.26 -24.75
N SER A 203 -47.62 26.41 -25.20
CA SER A 203 -48.17 27.35 -26.19
C SER A 203 -47.64 28.77 -25.94
N ALA A 204 -47.12 29.36 -27.02
CA ALA A 204 -47.14 30.79 -27.42
C ALA A 204 -46.53 31.92 -26.53
N GLY A 205 -45.91 32.87 -27.24
CA GLY A 205 -45.59 34.24 -26.77
C GLY A 205 -44.09 34.58 -26.86
N SER A 206 -43.60 35.09 -28.00
CA SER A 206 -43.42 36.52 -28.35
C SER A 206 -42.22 37.24 -27.72
N SER A 207 -41.23 37.53 -28.58
CA SER A 207 -40.43 38.77 -28.72
C SER A 207 -39.85 39.49 -27.48
N SER A 208 -38.51 39.61 -27.42
CA SER A 208 -37.77 40.83 -27.83
C SER A 208 -36.39 40.98 -27.14
N SER A 209 -35.39 41.30 -27.98
CA SER A 209 -34.14 42.07 -27.77
C SER A 209 -33.40 42.06 -26.41
N SER A 210 -32.15 41.56 -26.43
CA SER A 210 -30.94 42.35 -26.10
C SER A 210 -29.66 41.51 -26.25
N SER A 211 -28.72 42.00 -27.05
CA SER A 211 -27.27 41.72 -26.90
C SER A 211 -26.71 42.72 -25.87
N PRO A 212 -25.59 42.47 -25.14
CA PRO A 212 -24.33 41.98 -25.69
C PRO A 212 -23.45 41.11 -24.76
N SER A 213 -22.26 40.76 -25.25
CA SER A 213 -21.05 40.38 -24.49
C SER A 213 -20.88 38.90 -24.06
N GLY A 214 -20.35 38.11 -24.99
CA GLY A 214 -18.95 37.66 -24.87
C GLY A 214 -18.43 37.09 -23.55
N SER A 215 -19.16 36.21 -22.86
CA SER A 215 -18.57 35.31 -21.86
C SER A 215 -18.81 33.86 -22.27
N ARG A 216 -17.93 33.36 -23.16
CA ARG A 216 -17.81 31.92 -23.43
C ARG A 216 -17.22 31.30 -22.17
N ARG A 217 -18.15 30.84 -21.32
CA ARG A 217 -17.89 29.90 -20.23
C ARG A 217 -16.95 28.83 -20.76
N LEU A 218 -15.80 28.67 -20.08
CA LEU A 218 -14.87 27.57 -20.27
C LEU A 218 -15.69 26.27 -20.29
N SER A 219 -15.88 25.76 -21.50
CA SER A 219 -16.36 24.41 -21.72
C SER A 219 -15.43 23.50 -20.93
N HIS A 220 -15.99 22.84 -19.91
CA HIS A 220 -15.34 21.80 -19.18
C HIS A 220 -14.80 20.78 -20.19
N PHE A 221 -13.51 20.85 -20.49
CA PHE A 221 -12.76 19.70 -20.95
C PHE A 221 -12.76 18.70 -19.80
N ARG A 222 -13.84 17.93 -19.71
CA ARG A 222 -13.86 16.67 -18.98
C ARG A 222 -12.88 15.76 -19.71
N SER A 223 -11.66 15.73 -19.22
CA SER A 223 -10.68 14.70 -19.51
C SER A 223 -11.34 13.34 -19.28
N LEU A 224 -11.49 12.56 -20.34
CA LEU A 224 -11.97 11.18 -20.30
C LEU A 224 -10.85 10.28 -19.79
N SER A 225 -10.58 10.27 -18.49
CA SER A 225 -9.75 9.22 -17.86
C SER A 225 -9.68 9.40 -16.34
N SER A 226 -10.75 9.08 -15.63
CA SER A 226 -10.74 8.43 -14.31
C SER A 226 -12.18 8.28 -13.82
N ASN A 227 -12.92 7.36 -14.41
CA ASN A 227 -14.07 6.79 -13.73
C ASN A 227 -13.59 5.49 -13.09
N VAL A 228 -12.79 5.57 -12.02
CA VAL A 228 -12.69 4.45 -11.09
C VAL A 228 -14.08 4.29 -10.45
N SER A 229 -14.61 3.08 -10.52
CA SER A 229 -15.96 2.74 -10.05
C SER A 229 -16.23 3.25 -8.63
N ARG A 230 -17.49 3.62 -8.40
CA ARG A 230 -18.08 4.18 -7.17
C ARG A 230 -18.00 3.28 -5.91
N SER A 231 -17.09 2.31 -5.86
CA SER A 231 -16.96 1.30 -4.80
C SER A 231 -15.50 0.97 -4.39
N TRP A 232 -14.50 1.54 -5.07
CA TRP A 232 -13.10 1.25 -4.78
C TRP A 232 -12.60 2.06 -3.57
N SER A 233 -12.09 1.37 -2.55
CA SER A 233 -11.55 1.94 -1.32
C SER A 233 -10.25 1.21 -0.98
N VAL A 234 -9.16 1.98 -0.87
CA VAL A 234 -7.84 1.43 -0.54
C VAL A 234 -7.83 0.82 0.86
N VAL A 235 -8.60 1.40 1.79
CA VAL A 235 -8.85 0.83 3.13
C VAL A 235 -9.44 -0.57 3.03
N ARG A 236 -10.47 -0.76 2.21
CA ARG A 236 -11.09 -2.08 2.04
C ARG A 236 -10.13 -3.10 1.46
N GLN A 237 -9.27 -2.68 0.53
CA GLN A 237 -8.23 -3.55 -0.02
C GLN A 237 -7.21 -3.94 1.05
N LEU A 238 -6.70 -2.98 1.83
CA LEU A 238 -5.77 -3.24 2.94
C LEU A 238 -6.39 -4.15 4.01
N GLN A 239 -7.66 -3.94 4.35
CA GLN A 239 -8.39 -4.80 5.28
C GLN A 239 -8.57 -6.20 4.71
N ALA A 240 -8.86 -6.32 3.42
CA ALA A 240 -9.04 -7.60 2.75
C ALA A 240 -7.71 -8.35 2.50
N ILE A 241 -6.57 -7.65 2.48
CA ILE A 241 -5.24 -8.27 2.50
C ILE A 241 -4.95 -8.81 3.91
N GLY A 242 -5.25 -8.02 4.94
CA GLY A 242 -4.98 -8.38 6.34
C GLY A 242 -5.99 -9.32 6.99
N SER A 243 -7.14 -9.58 6.35
CA SER A 243 -8.16 -10.46 6.90
C SER A 243 -7.68 -11.92 6.93
N ASN A 244 -8.07 -12.63 7.98
CA ASN A 244 -7.76 -14.04 8.19
C ASN A 244 -6.25 -14.37 8.15
N MET A 245 -5.39 -13.41 8.50
CA MET A 245 -3.96 -13.68 8.67
C MET A 245 -3.69 -14.09 10.12
N ALA A 246 -3.48 -15.39 10.34
CA ALA A 246 -3.06 -15.93 11.62
C ALA A 246 -1.66 -16.53 11.49
N ALA A 247 -0.84 -16.38 12.52
CA ALA A 247 0.46 -17.02 12.56
C ALA A 247 0.30 -18.54 12.66
N PRO A 248 1.07 -19.32 11.88
CA PRO A 248 0.93 -20.77 11.85
C PRO A 248 1.30 -21.37 13.20
N ARG A 249 0.48 -22.32 13.68
CA ARG A 249 0.70 -23.03 14.94
C ARG A 249 1.66 -24.21 14.74
N GLY A 250 2.30 -24.70 15.80
CA GLY A 250 3.28 -25.80 15.70
C GLY A 250 2.82 -27.02 14.88
N HIS A 251 1.60 -27.49 15.13
CA HIS A 251 1.02 -28.61 14.38
C HIS A 251 0.74 -28.28 12.89
N GLU A 252 0.44 -27.02 12.55
CA GLU A 252 0.25 -26.58 11.17
C GLU A 252 1.61 -26.47 10.45
N VAL A 253 2.65 -26.05 11.16
CA VAL A 253 4.02 -26.02 10.64
C VAL A 253 4.49 -27.44 10.33
N GLU A 254 4.27 -28.39 11.23
CA GLU A 254 4.59 -29.80 11.01
C GLU A 254 3.80 -30.40 9.84
N ALA A 255 2.48 -30.13 9.78
CA ALA A 255 1.62 -30.64 8.72
C ALA A 255 1.94 -30.07 7.32
N THR A 256 2.66 -28.95 7.25
CA THR A 256 3.03 -28.28 6.00
C THR A 256 4.52 -28.39 5.68
N ALA A 257 5.25 -29.27 6.36
CA ALA A 257 6.70 -29.39 6.23
C ALA A 257 7.45 -28.04 6.37
N GLY A 258 6.91 -27.15 7.20
CA GLY A 258 7.45 -25.81 7.44
C GLY A 258 6.96 -24.71 6.50
N LEU A 259 6.33 -25.03 5.37
CA LEU A 259 5.96 -24.05 4.32
C LEU A 259 4.88 -23.06 4.72
N ALA A 260 4.08 -23.34 5.76
CA ALA A 260 3.14 -22.35 6.30
C ALA A 260 3.85 -21.08 6.83
N VAL A 261 5.08 -21.22 7.33
CA VAL A 261 5.87 -20.09 7.88
C VAL A 261 6.25 -19.07 6.79
N PRO A 262 6.93 -19.43 5.68
CA PRO A 262 7.26 -18.47 4.64
C PRO A 262 6.04 -17.85 3.95
N ILE A 263 4.94 -18.61 3.78
CA ILE A 263 3.69 -18.05 3.23
C ILE A 263 3.12 -16.98 4.16
N TYR A 264 3.10 -17.24 5.47
CA TYR A 264 2.69 -16.25 6.47
C TYR A 264 3.62 -15.03 6.46
N THR A 265 4.93 -15.24 6.49
CA THR A 265 5.93 -14.16 6.43
C THR A 265 5.73 -13.27 5.21
N MET A 266 5.62 -13.84 4.00
CA MET A 266 5.39 -13.03 2.80
C MET A 266 4.01 -12.35 2.78
N SER A 267 2.98 -12.96 3.38
CA SER A 267 1.68 -12.30 3.55
C SER A 267 1.81 -11.04 4.41
N VAL A 268 2.59 -11.11 5.51
CA VAL A 268 2.86 -9.97 6.38
C VAL A 268 3.71 -8.91 5.69
N VAL A 269 4.77 -9.31 4.99
CA VAL A 269 5.64 -8.41 4.20
C VAL A 269 4.83 -7.69 3.12
N LEU A 270 3.95 -8.41 2.39
CA LEU A 270 3.03 -7.84 1.41
C LEU A 270 2.10 -6.81 2.06
N LEU A 271 1.41 -7.18 3.14
CA LEU A 271 0.52 -6.25 3.84
C LEU A 271 1.26 -5.00 4.30
N PHE A 272 2.44 -5.17 4.90
CA PHE A 272 3.23 -4.07 5.42
C PHE A 272 3.70 -3.12 4.31
N ALA A 273 4.22 -3.68 3.21
CA ALA A 273 4.67 -2.90 2.06
C ALA A 273 3.52 -2.10 1.43
N MET A 274 2.39 -2.77 1.16
CA MET A 274 1.21 -2.12 0.59
C MET A 274 0.63 -1.06 1.53
N ARG A 275 0.55 -1.33 2.83
CA ARG A 275 0.08 -0.36 3.83
C ARG A 275 0.97 0.87 3.89
N SER A 276 2.28 0.68 3.91
CA SER A 276 3.24 1.80 3.95
C SER A 276 3.21 2.62 2.67
N LEU A 277 3.03 1.96 1.50
CA LEU A 277 2.88 2.62 0.20
C LEU A 277 1.64 3.52 0.18
N VAL A 278 0.50 3.01 0.65
CA VAL A 278 -0.77 3.75 0.76
C VAL A 278 -0.68 4.90 1.76
N ALA A 279 0.02 4.71 2.87
CA ALA A 279 0.21 5.74 3.87
C ALA A 279 1.05 6.91 3.32
N ALA A 280 2.09 6.61 2.53
CA ALA A 280 2.98 7.61 1.97
C ALA A 280 2.33 8.38 0.79
N ILE A 281 1.84 7.67 -0.23
CA ILE A 281 1.44 8.24 -1.52
C ILE A 281 -0.02 8.76 -1.49
N PRO A 282 -0.34 9.90 -2.14
CA PRO A 282 -1.70 10.37 -2.39
C PRO A 282 -2.61 9.27 -2.94
N CYS A 283 -3.49 8.78 -2.07
CA CYS A 283 -4.39 7.67 -2.35
C CYS A 283 -5.74 7.98 -1.70
N HIS A 284 -6.83 7.68 -2.40
CA HIS A 284 -8.19 7.93 -1.92
C HIS A 284 -8.54 7.00 -0.75
N ASP A 285 -9.20 7.54 0.27
CA ASP A 285 -9.67 6.83 1.48
C ASP A 285 -8.52 6.19 2.29
N ARG A 286 -8.14 6.87 3.37
CA ARG A 286 -7.01 6.47 4.22
C ARG A 286 -7.46 6.26 5.64
N SER A 287 -7.47 5.01 6.06
CA SER A 287 -7.37 4.67 7.46
C SER A 287 -6.13 3.80 7.63
N ILE A 288 -5.21 4.29 8.46
CA ILE A 288 -4.04 3.53 8.92
C ILE A 288 -4.45 2.65 10.13
N GLN A 289 -5.68 2.81 10.62
CA GLN A 289 -6.28 2.02 11.69
C GLN A 289 -6.69 0.63 11.21
N ALA A 290 -5.73 -0.26 11.15
CA ALA A 290 -6.00 -1.70 11.10
C ALA A 290 -5.02 -2.39 12.06
N HIS A 291 -5.56 -3.13 13.02
CA HIS A 291 -4.79 -3.91 13.98
C HIS A 291 -3.71 -4.72 13.25
N PHE A 292 -2.45 -4.48 13.62
CA PHE A 292 -1.29 -5.16 13.07
C PHE A 292 -0.60 -5.87 14.23
N SER A 293 -0.99 -7.11 14.48
CA SER A 293 -0.43 -7.95 15.53
C SER A 293 0.39 -9.06 14.90
N ILE A 294 1.69 -9.07 15.18
CA ILE A 294 2.62 -10.12 14.75
C ILE A 294 3.23 -10.74 16.02
N PRO A 295 3.29 -12.07 16.13
CA PRO A 295 4.04 -12.72 17.20
C PRO A 295 5.52 -12.33 17.14
N ARG A 296 6.09 -11.96 18.30
CA ARG A 296 7.52 -11.58 18.41
C ARG A 296 8.50 -12.75 18.26
N THR A 297 7.99 -13.96 18.00
CA THR A 297 8.79 -15.18 17.82
C THR A 297 9.56 -15.20 16.50
N PHE A 298 9.17 -14.39 15.51
CA PHE A 298 9.85 -14.32 14.23
C PHE A 298 10.98 -13.29 14.24
N PRO A 299 12.14 -13.58 13.60
CA PRO A 299 13.32 -12.70 13.65
C PRO A 299 13.09 -11.33 12.98
N TRP A 300 12.22 -11.27 11.96
CA TRP A 300 11.83 -10.05 11.26
C TRP A 300 10.72 -9.25 11.95
N ALA A 301 10.06 -9.81 12.98
CA ALA A 301 8.87 -9.19 13.58
C ALA A 301 9.19 -7.86 14.26
N ALA A 302 10.25 -7.79 15.05
CA ALA A 302 10.59 -6.59 15.81
C ALA A 302 10.90 -5.37 14.91
N PRO A 303 11.75 -5.47 13.86
CA PRO A 303 11.96 -4.38 12.92
C PRO A 303 10.67 -3.90 12.22
N ILE A 304 9.84 -4.83 11.72
CA ILE A 304 8.58 -4.46 11.04
C ILE A 304 7.62 -3.75 12.00
N VAL A 305 7.44 -4.27 13.22
CA VAL A 305 6.58 -3.66 14.24
C VAL A 305 7.09 -2.27 14.62
N SER A 306 8.40 -2.10 14.82
CA SER A 306 9.00 -0.81 15.15
C SER A 306 8.72 0.25 14.06
N ILE A 307 8.91 -0.10 12.79
CA ILE A 307 8.61 0.82 11.69
C ILE A 307 7.10 1.10 11.63
N HIS A 308 6.25 0.06 11.80
CA HIS A 308 4.81 0.22 11.78
C HIS A 308 4.32 1.20 12.86
N GLU A 309 4.81 1.06 14.09
CA GLU A 309 4.49 1.96 15.21
C GLU A 309 4.91 3.41 14.89
N ARG A 310 6.10 3.62 14.32
CA ARG A 310 6.56 4.95 13.88
C ARG A 310 5.64 5.56 12.81
N ILE A 311 5.21 4.77 11.81
CA ILE A 311 4.27 5.24 10.78
C ILE A 311 2.90 5.58 11.39
N VAL A 312 2.42 4.77 12.35
CA VAL A 312 1.16 5.02 13.05
C VAL A 312 1.24 6.29 13.88
N GLU A 313 2.33 6.51 14.61
CA GLU A 313 2.53 7.73 15.38
C GLU A 313 2.53 8.96 14.47
N GLU A 314 3.21 8.84 13.33
CA GLU A 314 3.27 9.88 12.33
C GLU A 314 1.89 10.22 11.74
N SER A 315 1.02 9.21 11.57
CA SER A 315 -0.34 9.42 11.09
C SER A 315 -1.27 10.13 12.09
N LYS A 316 -0.96 10.03 13.39
CA LYS A 316 -1.75 10.63 14.48
C LYS A 316 -1.35 12.08 14.74
N ASN A 317 -0.18 12.49 14.25
CA ASN A 317 0.33 13.83 14.49
C ASN A 317 -0.66 14.87 13.95
N ARG A 318 -0.96 15.90 14.76
CA ARG A 318 -2.01 16.88 14.48
C ARG A 318 -1.79 17.61 13.15
N GLU A 319 -0.53 17.87 12.80
CA GLU A 319 -0.13 18.50 11.55
C GLU A 319 -0.39 17.61 10.32
N ARG A 320 -0.45 16.28 10.49
CA ARG A 320 -0.53 15.31 9.38
C ARG A 320 -1.92 14.71 9.17
N ARG A 321 -2.85 14.93 10.10
CA ARG A 321 -4.21 14.34 10.08
C ARG A 321 -5.04 14.70 8.84
N ASN A 322 -4.76 15.85 8.23
CA ASN A 322 -5.47 16.33 7.04
C ASN A 322 -4.64 16.26 5.76
N SER A 323 -3.40 15.77 5.83
CA SER A 323 -2.48 15.75 4.68
C SER A 323 -2.94 14.76 3.59
N THR A 324 -2.68 15.12 2.33
CA THR A 324 -2.88 14.23 1.17
C THR A 324 -1.77 13.21 1.01
N GLY A 325 -0.83 13.08 1.95
CA GLY A 325 0.15 11.98 2.03
C GLY A 325 1.05 12.10 3.25
N LEU A 326 1.45 10.97 3.83
CA LEU A 326 2.48 11.00 4.87
C LEU A 326 3.90 11.10 4.30
N LEU A 327 4.04 11.10 2.96
CA LEU A 327 5.30 11.34 2.29
C LEU A 327 5.88 12.70 2.72
N LYS A 328 7.15 12.72 3.11
CA LYS A 328 7.81 13.92 3.66
C LYS A 328 7.84 15.09 2.69
N GLU A 329 8.09 14.80 1.43
CA GLU A 329 8.12 15.80 0.38
C GLU A 329 6.76 16.52 0.26
N ILE A 330 5.64 15.81 0.47
CA ILE A 330 4.29 16.42 0.48
C ILE A 330 4.13 17.38 1.65
N GLN A 331 4.58 17.00 2.85
CA GLN A 331 4.50 17.87 4.03
C GLN A 331 5.34 19.14 3.86
N GLN A 332 6.52 19.00 3.25
CA GLN A 332 7.36 20.15 2.95
C GLN A 332 6.70 21.07 1.94
N ILE A 333 6.05 20.52 0.91
CA ILE A 333 5.23 21.28 -0.05
C ILE A 333 4.09 21.99 0.66
N GLU A 334 3.31 21.29 1.48
CA GLU A 334 2.16 21.83 2.21
C GLU A 334 2.61 23.02 3.08
N ARG A 335 3.67 22.84 3.88
CA ARG A 335 4.24 23.89 4.74
C ARG A 335 4.71 25.10 3.94
N CYS A 336 5.51 24.90 2.89
CA CYS A 336 6.03 25.99 2.07
C CYS A 336 4.90 26.71 1.33
N THR A 337 3.90 25.98 0.83
CA THR A 337 2.75 26.55 0.11
C THR A 337 1.94 27.47 1.02
N HIS A 338 1.67 27.06 2.26
CA HIS A 338 0.96 27.91 3.23
C HIS A 338 1.76 29.18 3.55
N GLN A 339 3.04 29.05 3.90
CA GLN A 339 3.91 30.18 4.25
C GLN A 339 4.09 31.16 3.08
N LEU A 340 4.33 30.65 1.87
CA LEU A 340 4.43 31.48 0.66
C LEU A 340 3.10 32.16 0.32
N THR A 341 1.96 31.51 0.58
CA THR A 341 0.64 32.11 0.39
C THR A 341 0.45 33.29 1.34
N GLU A 342 0.81 33.15 2.62
CA GLU A 342 0.75 34.24 3.60
C GLU A 342 1.68 35.41 3.22
N LEU A 343 2.94 35.11 2.89
CA LEU A 343 3.92 36.13 2.49
C LEU A 343 3.52 36.87 1.21
N THR A 344 2.85 36.19 0.27
CA THR A 344 2.43 36.80 -0.99
C THR A 344 1.06 37.48 -0.91
N GLN A 345 0.25 37.27 0.13
CA GLN A 345 -1.05 37.94 0.29
C GLN A 345 -0.93 39.39 0.77
N VAL A 346 0.17 39.75 1.44
CA VAL A 346 0.37 41.12 1.96
C VAL A 346 0.72 42.06 0.80
N ASN A 347 -0.24 42.88 0.36
CA ASN A 347 -0.08 43.88 -0.72
C ASN A 347 0.87 45.06 -0.38
N GLN A 348 1.80 44.90 0.55
CA GLN A 348 2.77 45.95 0.92
C GLN A 348 4.06 45.78 0.12
N PHE A 349 4.07 46.30 -1.10
CA PHE A 349 5.33 46.60 -1.78
C PHE A 349 5.71 48.07 -1.57
N PRO A 350 6.93 48.36 -1.10
CA PRO A 350 8.07 47.45 -0.93
C PRO A 350 7.98 46.55 0.33
N MET A 351 8.37 45.28 0.19
CA MET A 351 8.52 44.34 1.32
C MET A 351 9.73 44.77 2.16
N SER A 352 9.71 44.52 3.47
CA SER A 352 10.91 44.68 4.30
C SER A 352 12.00 43.70 3.87
N GLU A 353 13.27 44.05 4.09
CA GLU A 353 14.41 43.18 3.77
C GLU A 353 14.28 41.80 4.43
N GLU A 354 13.82 41.76 5.69
CA GLU A 354 13.56 40.51 6.42
C GLU A 354 12.54 39.60 5.73
N LYS A 355 11.40 40.15 5.27
CA LYS A 355 10.38 39.38 4.54
C LYS A 355 10.86 38.95 3.15
N GLN A 356 11.74 39.72 2.54
CA GLN A 356 12.32 39.37 1.25
C GLN A 356 13.33 38.23 1.39
N GLU A 357 14.10 38.21 2.48
CA GLU A 357 15.00 37.11 2.80
C GLU A 357 14.23 35.84 3.17
N GLU A 358 13.17 35.96 3.99
CA GLU A 358 12.28 34.83 4.29
C GLU A 358 11.64 34.25 3.01
N LEU A 359 11.18 35.11 2.10
CA LEU A 359 10.66 34.68 0.80
C LEU A 359 11.72 33.92 -0.01
N ARG A 360 12.96 34.43 -0.07
CA ARG A 360 14.07 33.75 -0.76
C ARG A 360 14.34 32.37 -0.16
N GLN A 361 14.43 32.29 1.15
CA GLN A 361 14.68 31.04 1.86
C GLN A 361 13.59 30.01 1.55
N ARG A 362 12.32 30.42 1.58
CA ARG A 362 11.18 29.53 1.31
C ARG A 362 11.11 29.07 -0.15
N VAL A 363 11.46 29.95 -1.09
CA VAL A 363 11.56 29.60 -2.51
C VAL A 363 12.69 28.59 -2.74
N GLU A 364 13.82 28.76 -2.06
CA GLU A 364 14.95 27.83 -2.13
C GLU A 364 14.60 26.45 -1.53
N GLU A 365 13.96 26.42 -0.36
CA GLU A 365 13.42 25.18 0.23
C GLU A 365 12.47 24.46 -0.74
N LEU A 366 11.59 25.20 -1.42
CA LEU A 366 10.66 24.65 -2.41
C LEU A 366 11.38 24.14 -3.68
N ALA A 367 12.43 24.84 -4.12
CA ALA A 367 13.25 24.45 -5.26
C ALA A 367 13.96 23.11 -4.99
N GLN A 368 14.47 22.91 -3.78
CA GLN A 368 15.07 21.64 -3.36
C GLN A 368 14.06 20.49 -3.43
N VAL A 369 12.82 20.71 -2.96
CA VAL A 369 11.76 19.69 -3.08
C VAL A 369 11.44 19.38 -4.54
N CYS A 370 11.41 20.39 -5.42
CA CYS A 370 11.20 20.15 -6.86
C CYS A 370 12.25 19.21 -7.44
N VAL A 371 13.52 19.41 -7.09
CA VAL A 371 14.62 18.53 -7.52
C VAL A 371 14.40 17.10 -7.01
N VAL A 372 14.12 16.95 -5.71
CA VAL A 372 13.87 15.63 -5.09
C VAL A 372 12.71 14.90 -5.76
N LEU A 373 11.59 15.59 -6.04
CA LEU A 373 10.45 14.99 -6.73
C LEU A 373 10.80 14.60 -8.17
N LYS A 374 11.47 15.48 -8.91
CA LYS A 374 11.85 15.24 -10.31
C LYS A 374 12.76 14.04 -10.47
N GLU A 375 13.74 13.90 -9.57
CA GLU A 375 14.70 12.80 -9.58
C GLU A 375 14.13 11.52 -8.97
N GLY A 376 13.26 11.63 -7.95
CA GLY A 376 12.78 10.50 -7.16
C GLY A 376 11.53 9.81 -7.71
N LEU A 377 10.61 10.53 -8.35
CA LEU A 377 9.31 9.98 -8.79
C LEU A 377 9.44 9.01 -9.97
N GLY A 378 10.39 9.24 -10.90
CA GLY A 378 10.64 8.33 -12.01
C GLY A 378 11.11 6.94 -11.57
N PRO A 379 12.16 6.84 -10.73
CA PRO A 379 12.58 5.59 -10.10
C PRO A 379 11.49 4.92 -9.27
N LEU A 380 10.70 5.70 -8.51
CA LEU A 380 9.61 5.15 -7.70
C LEU A 380 8.53 4.49 -8.58
N GLU A 381 8.05 5.15 -9.64
CA GLU A 381 7.05 4.55 -10.54
C GLU A 381 7.58 3.25 -11.16
N ARG A 382 8.85 3.22 -11.59
CA ARG A 382 9.47 2.02 -12.13
C ARG A 382 9.47 0.86 -11.13
N GLN A 383 9.75 1.14 -9.86
CA GLN A 383 9.69 0.11 -8.82
C GLN A 383 8.27 -0.35 -8.49
N VAL A 384 7.29 0.56 -8.45
CA VAL A 384 5.87 0.18 -8.29
C VAL A 384 5.42 -0.74 -9.44
N ARG A 385 5.81 -0.40 -10.68
CA ARG A 385 5.56 -1.24 -11.85
C ARG A 385 6.27 -2.59 -11.75
N GLU A 386 7.51 -2.62 -11.27
CA GLU A 386 8.25 -3.87 -11.07
C GLU A 386 7.55 -4.77 -10.04
N VAL A 387 7.10 -4.21 -8.91
CA VAL A 387 6.31 -4.93 -7.90
C VAL A 387 5.04 -5.53 -8.50
N PHE A 388 4.30 -4.73 -9.27
CA PHE A 388 3.12 -5.20 -9.99
C PHE A 388 3.45 -6.39 -10.90
N LEU A 389 4.51 -6.27 -11.70
CA LEU A 389 4.91 -7.30 -12.66
C LEU A 389 5.37 -8.58 -11.97
N ARG A 390 6.20 -8.50 -10.91
CA ARG A 390 6.65 -9.69 -10.17
C ARG A 390 5.49 -10.45 -9.55
N ILE A 391 4.53 -9.73 -8.97
CA ILE A 391 3.31 -10.34 -8.43
C ILE A 391 2.54 -11.05 -9.55
N MET A 392 2.33 -10.38 -10.69
CA MET A 392 1.63 -10.96 -11.84
C MET A 392 2.32 -12.20 -12.38
N CYS A 393 3.65 -12.15 -12.58
CA CYS A 393 4.44 -13.28 -13.06
C CYS A 393 4.32 -14.48 -12.11
N SER A 394 4.56 -14.30 -10.81
CA SER A 394 4.45 -15.40 -9.84
C SER A 394 3.07 -16.07 -9.82
N ARG A 395 2.00 -15.31 -10.09
CA ARG A 395 0.65 -15.87 -10.22
C ARG A 395 0.47 -16.69 -11.48
N ILE A 396 0.98 -16.20 -12.62
CA ILE A 396 0.96 -16.94 -13.89
C ILE A 396 1.74 -18.24 -13.72
N ASP A 397 2.94 -18.18 -13.15
CA ASP A 397 3.77 -19.36 -12.89
C ASP A 397 3.02 -20.39 -12.02
N GLY A 398 2.30 -19.93 -10.98
CA GLY A 398 1.46 -20.80 -10.16
C GLY A 398 0.31 -21.45 -10.92
N LEU A 399 -0.38 -20.70 -11.80
CA LEU A 399 -1.46 -21.24 -12.64
C LEU A 399 -0.95 -22.26 -13.66
N ASP A 400 0.20 -21.99 -14.28
CA ASP A 400 0.84 -22.90 -15.23
C ASP A 400 1.18 -24.24 -14.55
N ARG A 401 1.73 -24.19 -13.32
CA ARG A 401 2.00 -25.40 -12.53
C ARG A 401 0.72 -26.15 -12.13
N LEU A 402 -0.39 -25.45 -11.81
CA LEU A 402 -1.68 -26.11 -11.58
C LEU A 402 -2.15 -26.88 -12.81
N SER A 403 -2.08 -26.26 -13.98
CA SER A 403 -2.50 -26.90 -15.22
C SER A 403 -1.67 -28.14 -15.56
N GLN A 404 -0.36 -28.11 -15.28
CA GLN A 404 0.54 -29.25 -15.45
C GLN A 404 0.24 -30.39 -14.47
N THR A 405 -0.21 -30.10 -13.25
CA THR A 405 -0.56 -31.14 -12.26
C THR A 405 -1.93 -31.79 -12.48
N MET A 406 -2.78 -31.20 -13.32
CA MET A 406 -4.10 -31.74 -13.67
C MET A 406 -4.09 -32.62 -14.92
N GLN A 407 -2.97 -32.63 -15.65
CA GLN A 407 -2.68 -33.56 -16.75
C GLN A 407 -1.95 -34.78 -16.20
#